data_AF-A0A2G9WXP5-F1
#
_entry.id   AF-A0A2G9WXP5-F1
#
_cell.length_a   1.000
_cell.length_b   1.000
_cell.length_c   1.000
_cell.angle_alpha   90.00
_cell.angle_beta   90.00
_cell.angle_gamma   90.00
#
_symmetry.space_group_name_H-M   'P 1'
#
loop_
_entity.id
_entity.type
_entity.pdbx_description
1 polymer ?
#
loop_
_entity_poly.entity_id
_entity_poly.type
_entity_poly.pdbx_seq_one_letter_code
_entity_poly.pdbx_strand_id
1 'polypeptide(L)'
;MRHYHRKDWLKFRQEVIELDGGACVRCGRGPLQGAVLQVHHKEYLPGKLPWDYPYELCETLCKGCHADEHGIVQPFTGWECIGYDDLGEPSGECELCGTSIRHVFFVQHAKWPSLEVGETCCDHLTDTTLASNHMDSIRRFEARQQRFIRSTRWKVDSDGAFRIHQKGADLIVEPVDEKFRLCVNNVRGKKTLSSVNDAKLLAFELLENGELDAFLRKLKMHAKRADEIA
;
A
#
# COMPACT_ATOMS: atom_id res chain seq x y z
N MET A 1 42.57 -20.75 11.58
CA MET A 1 42.73 -21.77 10.51
C MET A 1 41.42 -21.92 9.76
N ARG A 2 41.42 -22.04 8.42
CA ARG A 2 40.19 -22.34 7.65
C ARG A 2 39.87 -23.83 7.76
N HIS A 3 39.10 -24.22 8.77
CA HIS A 3 38.74 -25.63 9.04
C HIS A 3 37.80 -26.24 7.96
N TYR A 4 37.17 -25.41 7.13
CA TYR A 4 36.19 -25.80 6.10
C TYR A 4 36.74 -26.56 4.89
N HIS A 5 38.06 -26.75 4.78
CA HIS A 5 38.67 -27.55 3.70
C HIS A 5 39.06 -28.97 4.16
N ARG A 6 38.79 -29.33 5.42
CA ARG A 6 39.08 -30.65 5.95
C ARG A 6 38.07 -31.68 5.46
N LYS A 7 38.56 -32.90 5.21
CA LYS A 7 37.73 -34.04 4.76
C LYS A 7 36.56 -34.31 5.72
N ASP A 8 36.82 -34.17 7.02
CA ASP A 8 35.82 -34.35 8.08
C ASP A 8 34.62 -33.41 7.92
N TRP A 9 34.88 -32.12 7.65
CA TRP A 9 33.84 -31.14 7.36
C TRP A 9 33.08 -31.45 6.07
N LEU A 10 33.78 -31.82 4.99
CA LEU A 10 33.13 -32.14 3.72
C LEU A 10 32.19 -33.35 3.85
N LYS A 11 32.60 -34.37 4.60
CA LYS A 11 31.78 -35.55 4.90
C LYS A 11 30.57 -35.18 5.74
N PHE A 12 30.78 -34.51 6.87
CA PHE A 12 29.70 -34.07 7.76
C PHE A 12 28.69 -33.17 7.04
N ARG A 13 29.18 -32.21 6.25
CA ARG A 13 28.34 -31.33 5.44
C ARG A 13 27.44 -32.11 4.48
N GLN A 14 28.00 -33.14 3.84
CA GLN A 14 27.24 -33.96 2.89
C GLN A 14 26.17 -34.78 3.61
N GLU A 15 26.49 -35.36 4.77
CA GLU A 15 25.54 -36.12 5.60
C GLU A 15 24.34 -35.25 6.03
N VAL A 16 24.58 -34.03 6.52
CA VAL A 16 23.50 -33.10 6.91
C VAL A 16 22.60 -32.76 5.70
N ILE A 17 23.21 -32.48 4.54
CA ILE A 17 22.45 -32.18 3.31
C ILE A 17 21.60 -33.36 2.87
N GLU A 18 22.11 -34.58 2.99
CA GLU A 18 21.36 -35.81 2.67
C GLU A 18 20.20 -36.05 3.64
N LEU A 19 20.43 -35.85 4.95
CA LEU A 19 19.38 -35.94 5.97
C LEU A 19 18.24 -34.94 5.74
N ASP A 20 18.56 -33.75 5.24
CA ASP A 20 17.58 -32.70 4.92
C ASP A 20 16.99 -32.83 3.50
N GLY A 21 17.22 -33.95 2.81
CA GLY A 21 16.62 -34.23 1.50
C GLY A 21 17.24 -33.47 0.32
N GLY A 22 18.45 -32.94 0.47
CA GLY A 22 19.19 -32.30 -0.61
C GLY A 22 18.66 -30.92 -1.01
N ALA A 23 17.91 -30.27 -0.13
CA ALA A 23 17.30 -28.96 -0.37
C ALA A 23 17.44 -28.05 0.85
N CYS A 24 17.28 -26.74 0.63
CA CYS A 24 17.17 -25.79 1.74
C CYS A 24 15.90 -26.08 2.55
N VAL A 25 16.03 -26.30 3.86
CA VAL A 25 14.88 -26.63 4.73
C VAL A 25 13.87 -25.48 4.88
N ARG A 26 14.26 -24.24 4.54
CA ARG A 26 13.39 -23.05 4.62
C ARG A 26 12.64 -22.75 3.33
N CYS A 27 13.34 -22.70 2.20
CA CYS A 27 12.73 -22.30 0.91
C CYS A 27 12.52 -23.47 -0.06
N GLY A 28 12.91 -24.69 0.31
CA GLY A 28 12.78 -25.89 -0.52
C GLY A 28 13.70 -25.95 -1.73
N ARG A 29 14.53 -24.92 -1.99
CA ARG A 29 15.37 -24.89 -3.19
C ARG A 29 16.59 -25.80 -3.09
N GLY A 30 16.80 -26.61 -4.13
CA GLY A 30 17.95 -27.50 -4.29
C GLY A 30 18.93 -27.04 -5.39
N PRO A 31 20.05 -27.76 -5.59
CA PRO A 31 21.09 -27.39 -6.58
C PRO A 31 20.59 -27.31 -8.02
N LEU A 32 19.64 -28.15 -8.41
CA LEU A 32 19.01 -28.12 -9.75
C LEU A 32 18.25 -26.81 -10.03
N GLN A 33 17.86 -26.08 -8.99
CA GLN A 33 17.22 -24.77 -9.05
C GLN A 33 18.22 -23.62 -8.80
N GLY A 34 19.53 -23.90 -8.92
CA GLY A 34 20.62 -22.93 -8.76
C GLY A 34 20.98 -22.60 -7.31
N ALA A 35 20.44 -23.30 -6.32
CA ALA A 35 20.75 -23.03 -4.91
C ALA A 35 22.12 -23.60 -4.50
N VAL A 36 22.96 -22.76 -3.90
CA VAL A 36 24.19 -23.21 -3.23
C VAL A 36 23.86 -23.50 -1.76
N LEU A 37 23.93 -24.77 -1.38
CA LEU A 37 23.61 -25.25 -0.02
C LEU A 37 24.78 -25.09 0.94
N GLN A 38 24.48 -24.79 2.19
CA GLN A 38 25.40 -24.61 3.31
C GLN A 38 24.78 -25.24 4.55
N VAL A 39 25.62 -25.75 5.45
CA VAL A 39 25.16 -26.20 6.77
C VAL A 39 25.22 -25.02 7.71
N HIS A 40 24.09 -24.71 8.32
CA HIS A 40 23.95 -23.76 9.40
C HIS A 40 24.01 -24.48 10.74
N HIS A 41 24.77 -23.93 11.70
CA HIS A 41 24.77 -24.38 13.09
C HIS A 41 23.82 -23.48 13.88
N LYS A 42 22.71 -24.05 14.39
CA LYS A 42 21.66 -23.30 15.11
C LYS A 42 22.16 -22.71 16.42
N GLU A 43 23.16 -23.36 17.03
CA GLU A 43 23.80 -22.94 18.26
C GLU A 43 25.31 -23.17 18.14
N TYR A 44 26.13 -22.36 18.81
CA TYR A 44 27.58 -22.54 18.88
C TYR A 44 27.98 -23.15 20.23
N LEU A 45 28.52 -24.36 20.21
CA LEU A 45 28.99 -25.08 21.39
C LEU A 45 30.50 -24.84 21.60
N PRO A 46 30.94 -24.36 22.77
CA PRO A 46 32.35 -24.11 23.05
C PRO A 46 33.23 -25.35 22.86
N GLY A 47 34.37 -25.19 22.19
CA GLY A 47 35.37 -26.27 22.00
C GLY A 47 35.00 -27.34 20.96
N LYS A 48 33.85 -27.25 20.30
CA LYS A 48 33.45 -28.18 19.24
C LYS A 48 34.01 -27.78 17.87
N LEU A 49 34.49 -28.76 17.11
CA LEU A 49 34.81 -28.56 15.69
C LEU A 49 33.51 -28.54 14.86
N PRO A 50 33.50 -27.93 13.67
CA PRO A 50 32.29 -27.81 12.85
C PRO A 50 31.57 -29.13 12.51
N TRP A 51 32.28 -30.26 12.51
CA TRP A 51 31.75 -31.61 12.25
C TRP A 51 31.48 -32.44 13.51
N ASP A 52 31.72 -31.89 14.72
CA ASP A 52 31.49 -32.58 15.99
C ASP A 52 30.14 -32.19 16.63
N TYR A 53 29.28 -31.51 15.87
CA TYR A 53 27.95 -31.09 16.29
C TYR A 53 26.92 -32.21 16.10
N PRO A 54 25.95 -32.36 17.01
CA PRO A 54 24.78 -33.20 16.77
C PRO A 54 24.00 -32.72 15.53
N TYR A 55 23.48 -33.66 14.74
CA TYR A 55 22.72 -33.31 13.54
C TYR A 55 21.47 -32.48 13.85
N GLU A 56 20.82 -32.68 15.02
CA GLU A 56 19.66 -31.86 15.41
C GLU A 56 19.98 -30.37 15.58
N LEU A 57 21.24 -29.99 15.81
CA LEU A 57 21.70 -28.61 15.89
C LEU A 57 22.20 -28.06 14.56
N CYS A 58 22.07 -28.82 13.49
CA CYS A 58 22.41 -28.42 12.13
C CYS A 58 21.16 -28.36 11.25
N GLU A 59 21.22 -27.53 10.23
CA GLU A 59 20.24 -27.51 9.15
C GLU A 59 20.86 -27.07 7.83
N THR A 60 20.31 -27.56 6.73
CA THR A 60 20.72 -27.21 5.37
C THR A 60 19.99 -25.96 4.89
N LEU A 61 20.73 -24.88 4.65
CA LEU A 61 20.22 -23.62 4.12
C LEU A 61 20.88 -23.26 2.79
N CYS A 62 20.15 -22.60 1.89
CA CYS A 62 20.78 -21.94 0.74
C CYS A 62 21.53 -20.68 1.20
N LYS A 63 22.50 -20.17 0.42
CA LYS A 63 23.23 -18.93 0.74
C LYS A 63 22.34 -17.77 1.22
N GLY A 64 21.18 -17.59 0.59
CA GLY A 64 20.22 -16.54 0.96
C GLY A 64 19.65 -16.76 2.35
N CYS A 65 19.03 -17.91 2.59
CA CYS A 65 18.47 -18.26 3.92
C CYS A 65 19.54 -18.35 5.01
N HIS A 66 20.77 -18.77 4.68
CA HIS A 66 21.87 -18.81 5.63
C HIS A 66 22.32 -17.41 6.04
N ALA A 67 22.41 -16.47 5.08
CA ALA A 67 22.74 -15.09 5.39
C ALA A 67 21.61 -14.36 6.13
N ASP A 68 20.35 -14.67 5.81
CA ASP A 68 19.15 -14.22 6.54
C ASP A 68 19.18 -14.68 8.01
N GLU A 69 19.54 -15.94 8.28
CA GLU A 69 19.66 -16.44 9.66
C GLU A 69 20.73 -15.69 10.48
N HIS A 70 21.81 -15.27 9.82
CA HIS A 70 22.83 -14.43 10.46
C HIS A 70 22.48 -12.93 10.47
N GLY A 71 21.31 -12.53 9.97
CA GLY A 71 20.87 -11.13 9.89
C GLY A 71 21.72 -10.28 8.94
N ILE A 72 22.39 -10.90 7.97
CA ILE A 72 23.27 -10.23 6.99
C ILE A 72 22.49 -9.86 5.72
N VAL A 73 21.37 -10.52 5.47
CA VAL A 73 20.50 -10.28 4.31
C VAL A 73 19.08 -10.01 4.80
N GLN A 74 18.43 -9.04 4.19
CA GLN A 74 17.04 -8.69 4.47
C GLN A 74 16.12 -9.91 4.28
N PRO A 75 15.22 -10.21 5.25
CA PRO A 75 14.21 -11.25 5.11
C PRO A 75 13.31 -11.03 3.90
N PHE A 76 12.95 -12.09 3.17
CA PHE A 76 12.05 -12.01 2.02
C PHE A 76 10.56 -12.00 2.39
N THR A 77 10.22 -12.44 3.61
CA THR A 77 8.85 -12.58 4.11
C THR A 77 8.81 -12.28 5.62
N GLY A 78 7.61 -12.28 6.21
CA GLY A 78 7.42 -12.03 7.66
C GLY A 78 7.33 -10.55 8.01
N TRP A 79 7.11 -9.69 7.02
CA TRP A 79 6.95 -8.27 7.23
C TRP A 79 5.49 -7.93 7.53
N GLU A 80 5.28 -6.87 8.31
CA GLU A 80 3.97 -6.32 8.59
C GLU A 80 3.88 -4.90 8.05
N CYS A 81 2.80 -4.57 7.33
CA CYS A 81 2.51 -3.20 6.92
C CYS A 81 1.89 -2.45 8.08
N ILE A 82 2.58 -1.40 8.56
CA ILE A 82 2.19 -0.63 9.75
C ILE A 82 1.69 0.78 9.42
N GLY A 83 1.82 1.22 8.17
CA GLY A 83 1.37 2.55 7.77
C GLY A 83 1.37 2.79 6.27
N TYR A 84 0.81 3.93 5.89
CA TYR A 84 0.73 4.44 4.54
C TYR A 84 0.87 5.97 4.55
N ASP A 85 1.56 6.52 3.56
CA ASP A 85 1.62 7.96 3.29
C ASP A 85 1.50 8.26 1.78
N ASP A 86 0.97 9.44 1.45
CA ASP A 86 0.87 9.98 0.09
C ASP A 86 1.69 11.26 0.00
N LEU A 87 2.83 11.19 -0.70
CA LEU A 87 3.73 12.32 -0.90
C LEU A 87 3.15 13.39 -1.86
N GLY A 88 2.00 13.14 -2.48
CA GLY A 88 1.35 14.00 -3.46
C GLY A 88 1.98 13.95 -4.86
N GLU A 89 3.27 13.65 -4.94
CA GLU A 89 4.05 13.46 -6.17
C GLU A 89 5.05 12.30 -6.01
N PRO A 90 5.61 11.75 -7.10
CA PRO A 90 6.56 10.63 -7.01
C PRO A 90 7.96 11.12 -6.59
N SER A 91 8.07 11.64 -5.36
CA SER A 91 9.31 12.18 -4.79
C SER A 91 10.03 11.21 -3.84
N GLY A 92 9.39 10.10 -3.44
CA GLY A 92 10.01 9.05 -2.65
C GLY A 92 10.75 8.03 -3.51
N GLU A 93 11.57 7.18 -2.87
CA GLU A 93 12.26 6.05 -3.50
C GLU A 93 11.97 4.78 -2.70
N CYS A 94 11.56 3.71 -3.38
CA CYS A 94 11.29 2.43 -2.74
C CYS A 94 12.60 1.79 -2.27
N GLU A 95 12.76 1.57 -0.96
CA GLU A 95 14.00 1.05 -0.39
C GLU A 95 14.31 -0.41 -0.78
N LEU A 96 13.33 -1.12 -1.35
CA LEU A 96 13.53 -2.49 -1.84
C LEU A 96 14.01 -2.56 -3.30
N CYS A 97 13.52 -1.68 -4.18
CA CYS A 97 13.75 -1.78 -5.62
C CYS A 97 14.29 -0.51 -6.29
N GLY A 98 14.43 0.60 -5.56
CA GLY A 98 14.93 1.88 -6.06
C GLY A 98 13.98 2.62 -7.01
N THR A 99 12.73 2.15 -7.15
CA THR A 99 11.75 2.84 -8.00
C THR A 99 11.23 4.10 -7.32
N SER A 100 11.12 5.20 -8.07
CA SER A 100 10.48 6.43 -7.59
C SER A 100 8.98 6.21 -7.32
N ILE A 101 8.51 6.58 -6.12
CA ILE A 101 7.16 6.31 -5.61
C ILE A 101 6.51 7.57 -5.03
N ARG A 102 5.19 7.68 -5.21
CA ARG A 102 4.31 8.68 -4.56
C ARG A 102 3.65 8.13 -3.31
N HIS A 103 3.19 6.88 -3.41
CA HIS A 103 2.47 6.16 -2.37
C HIS A 103 3.46 5.28 -1.63
N VAL A 104 3.68 5.59 -0.35
CA VAL A 104 4.68 4.94 0.50
C VAL A 104 3.97 4.05 1.50
N PHE A 105 4.41 2.80 1.60
CA PHE A 105 3.97 1.85 2.62
C PHE A 105 5.12 1.60 3.59
N PHE A 106 4.84 1.75 4.89
CA PHE A 106 5.80 1.48 5.95
C PHE A 106 5.67 0.02 6.37
N VAL A 107 6.73 -0.76 6.20
CA VAL A 107 6.78 -2.17 6.58
C VAL A 107 7.81 -2.41 7.69
N GLN A 108 7.51 -3.32 8.61
CA GLN A 108 8.38 -3.67 9.74
C GLN A 108 8.61 -5.18 9.82
N HIS A 109 9.79 -5.58 10.31
CA HIS A 109 10.12 -6.96 10.62
C HIS A 109 10.80 -7.05 12.00
N ALA A 110 10.60 -8.16 12.73
CA ALA A 110 11.11 -8.30 14.10
C ALA A 110 12.65 -8.28 14.21
N LYS A 111 13.34 -8.66 13.13
CA LYS A 111 14.81 -8.76 13.04
C LYS A 111 15.46 -7.77 12.06
N TRP A 112 14.70 -6.82 11.50
CA TRP A 112 15.20 -5.87 10.50
C TRP A 112 14.64 -4.47 10.75
N PRO A 113 15.40 -3.39 10.44
CA PRO A 113 14.84 -2.05 10.42
C PRO A 113 13.58 -1.94 9.55
N SER A 114 12.67 -1.03 9.91
CA SER A 114 11.51 -0.74 9.06
C SER A 114 11.97 -0.19 7.71
N LEU A 115 11.13 -0.41 6.69
CA LEU A 115 11.37 0.08 5.34
C LEU A 115 10.18 0.87 4.79
N GLU A 116 10.49 1.77 3.88
CA GLU A 116 9.56 2.55 3.06
C GLU A 116 9.55 1.98 1.63
N VAL A 117 8.42 1.40 1.25
CA VAL A 117 8.32 0.66 -0.01
C VAL A 117 7.08 1.02 -0.81
N GLY A 118 7.13 0.79 -2.12
CA GLY A 118 5.97 0.93 -3.01
C GLY A 118 4.98 -0.24 -2.90
N GLU A 119 3.81 -0.07 -3.51
CA GLU A 119 2.68 -1.02 -3.50
C GLU A 119 3.08 -2.48 -3.71
N THR A 120 3.73 -2.79 -4.83
CA THR A 120 4.12 -4.17 -5.19
C THR A 120 5.12 -4.75 -4.19
N CYS A 121 6.06 -3.94 -3.71
CA CYS A 121 7.07 -4.39 -2.75
C CYS A 121 6.46 -4.65 -1.37
N CYS A 122 5.49 -3.84 -0.94
CA CYS A 122 4.74 -4.06 0.30
C CYS A 122 4.00 -5.40 0.27
N ASP A 123 3.25 -5.66 -0.81
CA ASP A 123 2.50 -6.92 -0.96
C ASP A 123 3.43 -8.14 -0.98
N HIS A 124 4.58 -8.06 -1.66
CA HIS A 124 5.58 -9.13 -1.65
C HIS A 124 6.19 -9.39 -0.28
N LEU A 125 6.59 -8.34 0.46
CA LEU A 125 7.22 -8.49 1.77
C LEU A 125 6.25 -9.02 2.83
N THR A 126 4.99 -8.59 2.75
CA THR A 126 3.94 -8.98 3.70
C THR A 126 3.24 -10.30 3.33
N ASP A 127 3.43 -10.79 2.10
CA ASP A 127 2.68 -11.90 1.52
C ASP A 127 1.16 -11.67 1.56
N THR A 128 0.74 -10.44 1.24
CA THR A 128 -0.68 -10.04 1.23
C THR A 128 -1.04 -9.23 -0.03
N THR A 129 -2.28 -8.76 -0.10
CA THR A 129 -2.75 -7.79 -1.12
C THR A 129 -3.18 -6.47 -0.48
N LEU A 130 -2.68 -6.17 0.74
CA LEU A 130 -3.12 -5.01 1.52
C LEU A 130 -2.83 -3.71 0.77
N ALA A 131 -1.62 -3.56 0.22
CA ALA A 131 -1.23 -2.35 -0.49
C ALA A 131 -2.00 -2.22 -1.80
N SER A 132 -2.11 -3.30 -2.58
CA SER A 132 -2.91 -3.30 -3.81
C SER A 132 -4.37 -2.92 -3.56
N ASN A 133 -5.01 -3.50 -2.54
CA ASN A 133 -6.41 -3.19 -2.20
C ASN A 133 -6.59 -1.73 -1.75
N HIS A 134 -5.63 -1.20 -0.98
CA HIS A 134 -5.61 0.20 -0.57
C HIS A 134 -5.52 1.11 -1.80
N MET A 135 -4.55 0.85 -2.68
CA MET A 135 -4.34 1.64 -3.89
C MET A 135 -5.51 1.54 -4.87
N ASP A 136 -6.13 0.36 -5.01
CA ASP A 136 -7.33 0.18 -5.80
C ASP A 136 -8.49 1.03 -5.30
N SER A 137 -8.66 1.16 -3.98
CA SER A 137 -9.68 2.03 -3.39
C SER A 137 -9.45 3.50 -3.79
N ILE A 138 -8.20 3.97 -3.66
CA ILE A 138 -7.79 5.33 -4.06
C ILE A 138 -8.06 5.56 -5.54
N ARG A 139 -7.55 4.69 -6.41
CA ARG A 139 -7.72 4.79 -7.87
C ARG A 139 -9.20 4.82 -8.27
N ARG A 140 -10.04 4.00 -7.62
CA ARG A 140 -11.49 3.98 -7.89
C ARG A 140 -12.16 5.28 -7.47
N PHE A 141 -11.77 5.85 -6.33
CA PHE A 141 -12.26 7.14 -5.86
C PHE A 141 -11.85 8.27 -6.83
N GLU A 142 -10.57 8.38 -7.15
CA GLU A 142 -10.05 9.38 -8.09
C GLU A 142 -10.69 9.25 -9.49
N ALA A 143 -10.88 8.03 -9.98
CA ALA A 143 -11.57 7.79 -11.25
C ALA A 143 -13.04 8.23 -11.22
N ARG A 144 -13.76 8.07 -10.09
CA ARG A 144 -15.12 8.62 -9.94
C ARG A 144 -15.09 10.15 -9.93
N GLN A 145 -14.16 10.74 -9.17
CA GLN A 145 -13.97 12.19 -9.09
C GLN A 145 -13.72 12.80 -10.48
N GLN A 146 -12.75 12.28 -11.24
CA GLN A 146 -12.42 12.79 -12.57
C GLN A 146 -13.57 12.62 -13.56
N ARG A 147 -14.27 11.48 -13.53
CA ARG A 147 -15.47 11.28 -14.37
C ARG A 147 -16.57 12.28 -14.05
N PHE A 148 -16.76 12.62 -12.78
CA PHE A 148 -17.75 13.62 -12.37
C PHE A 148 -17.36 15.03 -12.82
N ILE A 149 -16.11 15.45 -12.59
CA ILE A 149 -15.62 16.80 -12.94
C ILE A 149 -15.66 17.02 -14.46
N ARG A 150 -15.22 16.02 -15.24
CA ARG A 150 -15.14 16.07 -16.70
C ARG A 150 -16.44 15.65 -17.40
N SER A 151 -17.50 15.37 -16.66
CA SER A 151 -18.74 14.85 -17.24
C SER A 151 -19.38 15.83 -18.22
N THR A 152 -19.74 15.35 -19.41
CA THR A 152 -20.52 16.09 -20.43
C THR A 152 -21.98 16.33 -20.02
N ARG A 153 -22.40 15.75 -18.89
CA ARG A 153 -23.70 16.02 -18.25
C ARG A 153 -23.75 17.38 -17.58
N TRP A 154 -22.61 17.97 -17.25
CA TRP A 154 -22.55 19.39 -16.88
C TRP A 154 -22.95 20.22 -18.10
N LYS A 155 -24.07 20.94 -17.99
CA LYS A 155 -24.54 21.87 -19.03
C LYS A 155 -24.17 23.28 -18.64
N VAL A 156 -23.75 24.06 -19.63
CA VAL A 156 -23.45 25.49 -19.45
C VAL A 156 -24.66 26.28 -19.90
N ASP A 157 -25.09 27.25 -19.10
CA ASP A 157 -26.16 28.17 -19.47
C ASP A 157 -25.61 29.48 -20.07
N SER A 158 -26.52 30.38 -20.46
CA SER A 158 -26.17 31.69 -21.04
C SER A 158 -25.36 32.58 -20.12
N ASP A 159 -25.49 32.37 -18.80
CA ASP A 159 -24.86 33.17 -17.77
C ASP A 159 -23.48 32.61 -17.38
N GLY A 160 -23.03 31.56 -18.08
CA GLY A 160 -21.75 30.90 -17.85
C GLY A 160 -21.74 29.95 -16.65
N ALA A 161 -22.90 29.66 -16.05
CA ALA A 161 -23.01 28.73 -14.93
C ALA A 161 -23.08 27.28 -15.42
N PHE A 162 -22.41 26.38 -14.69
CA PHE A 162 -22.41 24.95 -14.98
C PHE A 162 -23.43 24.25 -14.10
N ARG A 163 -24.30 23.42 -14.69
CA ARG A 163 -25.39 22.73 -13.98
C ARG A 163 -25.36 21.22 -14.20
N ILE A 164 -25.60 20.45 -13.15
CA ILE A 164 -25.86 19.00 -13.23
C ILE A 164 -26.90 18.59 -12.18
N HIS A 165 -27.79 17.67 -12.56
CA HIS A 165 -28.66 16.97 -11.63
C HIS A 165 -28.03 15.63 -11.24
N GLN A 166 -27.79 15.40 -9.95
CA GLN A 166 -27.16 14.17 -9.46
C GLN A 166 -27.65 13.82 -8.05
N LYS A 167 -27.98 12.54 -7.81
CA LYS A 167 -28.50 12.02 -6.53
C LYS A 167 -29.66 12.86 -5.93
N GLY A 168 -30.55 13.41 -6.78
CA GLY A 168 -31.70 14.21 -6.32
C GLY A 168 -31.36 15.65 -5.90
N ALA A 169 -30.17 16.14 -6.24
CA ALA A 169 -29.76 17.53 -6.06
C ALA A 169 -29.43 18.19 -7.40
N ASP A 170 -29.84 19.46 -7.53
CA ASP A 170 -29.38 20.38 -8.56
C ASP A 170 -28.12 21.07 -8.06
N LEU A 171 -27.01 20.78 -8.73
CA LEU A 171 -25.70 21.35 -8.43
C LEU A 171 -25.39 22.39 -9.51
N ILE A 172 -25.14 23.62 -9.06
CA ILE A 172 -24.88 24.78 -9.93
C ILE A 172 -23.55 25.41 -9.52
N VAL A 173 -22.63 25.56 -10.46
CA VAL A 173 -21.41 26.33 -10.29
C VAL A 173 -21.60 27.67 -10.99
N GLU A 174 -21.85 28.73 -10.21
CA GLU A 174 -22.10 30.09 -10.71
C GLU A 174 -20.81 30.94 -10.69
N PRO A 175 -20.54 31.75 -11.72
CA PRO A 175 -19.46 32.74 -11.69
C PRO A 175 -19.82 33.90 -10.74
N VAL A 176 -18.85 34.35 -9.93
CA VAL A 176 -18.98 35.47 -8.98
C VAL A 176 -17.65 36.21 -8.88
N ASP A 177 -17.57 37.46 -9.32
CA ASP A 177 -16.38 38.32 -9.23
C ASP A 177 -15.08 37.60 -9.59
N GLU A 178 -15.02 37.02 -10.81
CA GLU A 178 -13.90 36.23 -11.35
C GLU A 178 -13.62 34.88 -10.66
N LYS A 179 -14.41 34.54 -9.64
CA LYS A 179 -14.37 33.25 -8.92
C LYS A 179 -15.63 32.43 -9.24
N PHE A 180 -15.75 31.28 -8.59
CA PHE A 180 -16.90 30.39 -8.72
C PHE A 180 -17.51 30.07 -7.36
N ARG A 181 -18.83 29.90 -7.32
CA ARG A 181 -19.57 29.45 -6.14
C ARG A 181 -20.39 28.22 -6.47
N LEU A 182 -20.36 27.22 -5.57
CA LEU A 182 -21.27 26.09 -5.63
C LEU A 182 -22.61 26.45 -4.98
N CYS A 183 -23.70 26.17 -5.69
CA CYS A 183 -25.06 26.24 -5.18
C CYS A 183 -25.72 24.86 -5.26
N VAL A 184 -26.51 24.52 -4.24
CA VAL A 184 -27.24 23.26 -4.14
C VAL A 184 -28.72 23.57 -3.97
N ASN A 185 -29.57 23.14 -4.89
CA ASN A 185 -31.02 23.41 -4.87
C ASN A 185 -31.33 24.90 -4.58
N ASN A 186 -30.66 25.80 -5.30
CA ASN A 186 -30.73 27.26 -5.15
C ASN A 186 -30.18 27.84 -3.83
N VAL A 187 -29.61 27.03 -2.95
CA VAL A 187 -28.91 27.51 -1.75
C VAL A 187 -27.46 27.77 -2.10
N ARG A 188 -27.04 29.04 -1.98
CA ARG A 188 -25.68 29.50 -2.24
C ARG A 188 -24.71 29.01 -1.17
N GLY A 189 -23.63 28.38 -1.60
CA GLY A 189 -22.50 28.02 -0.74
C GLY A 189 -21.78 29.26 -0.19
N LYS A 190 -21.14 29.11 0.97
CA LYS A 190 -20.43 30.22 1.64
C LYS A 190 -19.05 30.51 1.05
N LYS A 191 -18.45 29.52 0.39
CA LYS A 191 -17.08 29.61 -0.15
C LYS A 191 -17.12 30.02 -1.63
N THR A 192 -16.15 30.84 -2.03
CA THR A 192 -15.81 31.10 -3.43
C THR A 192 -14.52 30.37 -3.78
N LEU A 193 -14.43 29.85 -5.00
CA LEU A 193 -13.36 28.97 -5.47
C LEU A 193 -12.69 29.54 -6.72
N SER A 194 -11.41 29.22 -6.90
CA SER A 194 -10.57 29.76 -7.98
C SER A 194 -10.93 29.24 -9.37
N SER A 195 -11.50 28.04 -9.46
CA SER A 195 -11.84 27.45 -10.76
C SER A 195 -13.16 26.68 -10.73
N VAL A 196 -13.72 26.46 -11.92
CA VAL A 196 -14.88 25.57 -12.11
C VAL A 196 -14.57 24.16 -11.62
N ASN A 197 -13.34 23.68 -11.83
CA ASN A 197 -12.94 22.33 -11.41
C ASN A 197 -12.89 22.22 -9.89
N ASP A 198 -12.42 23.25 -9.18
CA ASP A 198 -12.43 23.27 -7.71
C ASP A 198 -13.87 23.24 -7.18
N ALA A 199 -14.79 23.95 -7.83
CA ALA A 199 -16.21 23.93 -7.46
C ALA A 199 -16.88 22.59 -7.74
N LYS A 200 -16.56 21.95 -8.86
CA LYS A 200 -17.01 20.59 -9.16
C LYS A 200 -16.39 19.55 -8.22
N LEU A 201 -15.14 19.74 -7.79
CA LEU A 201 -14.48 18.90 -6.80
C LEU A 201 -15.20 18.99 -5.45
N LEU A 202 -15.45 20.19 -4.96
CA LEU A 202 -16.24 20.39 -3.73
C LEU A 202 -17.62 19.72 -3.83
N ALA A 203 -18.28 19.84 -4.99
CA ALA A 203 -19.57 19.20 -5.20
C ALA A 203 -19.48 17.66 -5.15
N PHE A 204 -18.41 17.07 -5.69
CA PHE A 204 -18.15 15.64 -5.60
C PHE A 204 -17.88 15.18 -4.16
N GLU A 205 -17.08 15.92 -3.41
CA GLU A 205 -16.79 15.62 -2.00
C GLU A 205 -18.06 15.58 -1.15
N LEU A 206 -18.94 16.58 -1.30
CA LEU A 206 -20.24 16.64 -0.62
C LEU A 206 -21.16 15.46 -0.98
N LEU A 207 -21.06 14.94 -2.20
CA LEU A 207 -21.82 13.79 -2.69
C LEU A 207 -21.28 12.45 -2.15
N GLU A 208 -19.99 12.33 -1.91
CA GLU A 208 -19.33 11.10 -1.46
C GLU A 208 -19.31 10.99 0.07
N ASN A 209 -19.15 12.11 0.80
CA ASN A 209 -19.08 12.10 2.26
C ASN A 209 -20.45 12.14 2.96
N GLY A 210 -21.55 12.21 2.20
CA GLY A 210 -22.92 12.20 2.70
C GLY A 210 -23.40 13.52 3.31
N GLU A 211 -22.59 14.58 3.29
CA GLU A 211 -23.00 15.91 3.75
C GLU A 211 -24.13 16.47 2.91
N LEU A 212 -24.12 16.22 1.59
CA LEU A 212 -25.20 16.65 0.71
C LEU A 212 -26.52 16.01 1.13
N ASP A 213 -26.55 14.70 1.39
CA ASP A 213 -27.77 14.00 1.80
C ASP A 213 -28.28 14.54 3.15
N ALA A 214 -27.37 14.82 4.09
CA ALA A 214 -27.72 15.44 5.37
C ALA A 214 -28.32 16.85 5.20
N PHE A 215 -27.75 17.64 4.29
CA PHE A 215 -28.24 18.96 3.95
C PHE A 215 -29.64 18.92 3.30
N LEU A 216 -29.84 18.04 2.32
CA LEU A 216 -31.14 17.86 1.66
C LEU A 216 -32.24 17.41 2.62
N ARG A 217 -31.93 16.53 3.59
CA ARG A 217 -32.87 16.13 4.65
C ARG A 217 -33.33 17.32 5.49
N LYS A 218 -32.40 18.20 5.89
CA LYS A 218 -32.72 19.42 6.66
C LYS A 218 -33.62 20.38 5.88
N LEU A 219 -33.35 20.59 4.60
CA LEU A 219 -34.19 21.45 3.75
C LEU A 219 -35.62 20.94 3.64
N LYS A 220 -35.81 19.62 3.45
CA LYS A 220 -37.14 19.00 3.39
C LYS A 220 -37.91 19.16 4.71
N MET A 221 -37.23 19.00 5.86
CA MET A 221 -37.86 19.20 7.17
C MET A 221 -38.30 20.65 7.38
N HIS A 222 -37.48 21.63 6.96
CA HIS A 222 -37.82 23.04 7.09
C HIS A 222 -38.97 23.46 6.17
N ALA A 223 -39.00 22.96 4.93
CA ALA A 223 -40.11 23.19 4.00
C ALA A 223 -41.43 22.63 4.54
N LYS A 224 -41.42 21.37 5.02
CA LYS A 224 -42.62 20.74 5.60
C LYS A 224 -43.17 21.51 6.82
N ARG A 225 -42.27 22.03 7.67
CA ARG A 225 -42.65 22.82 8.85
C ARG A 225 -43.20 24.21 8.48
N ALA A 226 -42.76 24.79 7.36
CA ALA A 226 -43.30 26.05 6.87
C ALA A 226 -44.73 25.86 6.30
N ASP A 227 -44.98 24.75 5.60
CA ASP A 227 -46.30 24.40 5.05
C ASP A 227 -47.33 24.03 6.13
N GLU A 228 -46.90 23.53 7.30
CA GLU A 228 -47.79 23.23 8.45
C GLU A 228 -48.18 24.49 9.28
N ILE A 229 -47.51 25.62 9.06
CA ILE A 229 -47.73 26.89 9.78
C ILE A 229 -48.48 27.92 8.91
N ALA A 230 -48.58 27.68 7.60
CA ALA A 230 -49.31 28.51 6.63
C ALA A 230 -50.78 28.08 6.50
#